data_AF-A0A291F3Y8-F1
#
_entry.id   AF-A0A291F3Y8-F1
#
_cell.length_a   1.000
_cell.length_b   1.000
_cell.length_c   1.000
_cell.angle_alpha   90.00
_cell.angle_beta   90.00
_cell.angle_gamma   90.00
#
_symmetry.space_group_name_H-M   'P 1'
#
loop_
_entity.id
_entity.type
_entity.pdbx_description
1 polymer ?
#
loop_
_entity_poly.entity_id
_entity_poly.type
_entity_poly.pdbx_seq_one_letter_code
_entity_poly.pdbx_strand_id
1 'polypeptide(L)'
;MVNPNRPWFLSADLVRRYLYTLLKPLGDEELTELFGAEGVEEFKDNANNLEKNWIFSEKAFLKSLYPFIKHFLKQEVEDFCDWGRLVWEQGELLEDRQSLKREQREVTFLYETMASIFSNGYFLESIRTSPDPYAYITAYHGFANLCLKILAKIEGKLLANKNQLDFLNQGQRSVPMLEYYCFIFKQLQRDPTKLSAEEDNRLFFFVLHIFLIYLSKKYSLFPENI
;
A
#
# COMPACT_ATOMS: atom_id res chain seq x y z
N MET A 1 -2.96 20.11 1.65
CA MET A 1 -4.18 19.30 1.90
C MET A 1 -3.92 17.89 1.38
N VAL A 2 -3.88 16.90 2.27
CA VAL A 2 -3.63 15.49 1.92
C VAL A 2 -4.92 14.90 1.35
N ASN A 3 -4.86 14.38 0.13
CA ASN A 3 -5.98 13.70 -0.51
C ASN A 3 -6.28 12.38 0.23
N PRO A 4 -7.45 12.22 0.88
CA PRO A 4 -7.78 11.03 1.68
C PRO A 4 -7.97 9.76 0.84
N ASN A 5 -8.03 9.87 -0.49
CA ASN A 5 -8.14 8.73 -1.42
C ASN A 5 -6.78 8.16 -1.87
N ARG A 6 -5.66 8.74 -1.43
CA ARG A 6 -4.36 8.05 -1.55
C ARG A 6 -4.15 7.24 -0.28
N PRO A 7 -4.07 5.90 -0.36
CA PRO A 7 -3.61 5.11 0.77
C PRO A 7 -2.32 5.74 1.29
N TRP A 8 -2.32 6.14 2.55
CA TRP A 8 -1.28 6.97 3.15
C TRP A 8 0.13 6.34 3.08
N PHE A 9 0.20 5.02 2.90
CA PHE A 9 1.42 4.24 2.61
C PHE A 9 1.95 4.37 1.17
N LEU A 10 1.28 5.12 0.28
CA LEU A 10 1.65 5.30 -1.13
C LEU A 10 2.25 6.68 -1.45
N SER A 11 2.57 7.52 -0.45
CA SER A 11 3.29 8.75 -0.73
C SER A 11 4.77 8.44 -0.96
N ALA A 12 5.32 8.92 -2.08
CA ALA A 12 6.75 8.76 -2.38
C ALA A 12 7.63 9.29 -1.23
N ASP A 13 7.19 10.33 -0.53
CA ASP A 13 7.86 10.89 0.65
C ASP A 13 7.90 9.90 1.83
N LEU A 14 6.78 9.28 2.20
CA LEU A 14 6.72 8.32 3.30
C LEU A 14 7.59 7.09 2.98
N VAL A 15 7.53 6.62 1.75
CA VAL A 15 8.29 5.44 1.31
C VAL A 15 9.78 5.75 1.18
N ARG A 16 10.19 6.97 0.76
CA ARG A 16 11.59 7.42 0.82
C ARG A 16 12.11 7.45 2.26
N ARG A 17 11.33 8.01 3.19
CA ARG A 17 11.65 7.97 4.63
C ARG A 17 11.74 6.53 5.13
N TYR A 18 10.91 5.63 4.62
CA TYR A 18 10.94 4.20 4.94
C TYR A 18 12.21 3.51 4.41
N LEU A 19 12.59 3.76 3.15
CA LEU A 19 13.80 3.24 2.52
C LEU A 19 15.05 3.70 3.29
N TYR A 20 15.10 4.97 3.68
CA TYR A 20 16.16 5.53 4.51
C TYR A 20 16.17 4.92 5.93
N THR A 21 15.00 4.69 6.53
CA THR A 21 14.85 4.03 7.83
C THR A 21 15.25 2.55 7.79
N LEU A 22 15.05 1.86 6.65
CA LEU A 22 15.44 0.47 6.43
C LEU A 22 16.95 0.31 6.18
N LEU A 23 17.63 1.34 5.67
CA LEU A 23 19.08 1.35 5.48
C LEU A 23 19.83 1.72 6.77
N LYS A 24 19.22 2.52 7.65
CA LYS A 24 19.77 2.95 8.95
C LYS A 24 20.25 1.84 9.90
N PRO A 25 19.67 0.62 9.95
CA PRO A 25 20.12 -0.46 10.82
C PRO A 25 21.30 -1.27 10.26
N LEU A 26 21.65 -1.09 8.99
CA LEU A 26 22.85 -1.70 8.42
C LEU A 26 24.05 -1.00 9.08
N GLY A 27 24.94 -1.76 9.72
CA GLY A 27 26.13 -1.19 10.35
C GLY A 27 27.07 -0.56 9.34
N ASP A 28 27.93 0.37 9.76
CA ASP A 28 28.90 1.05 8.89
C ASP A 28 29.76 0.04 8.09
N GLU A 29 30.05 -1.14 8.63
CA GLU A 29 30.74 -2.22 7.90
C GLU A 29 29.91 -2.81 6.76
N GLU A 30 28.63 -3.13 6.98
CA GLU A 30 27.74 -3.65 5.92
C GLU A 30 27.45 -2.58 4.87
N LEU A 31 27.25 -1.34 5.30
CA LEU A 31 27.07 -0.20 4.41
C LEU A 31 28.35 0.04 3.59
N THR A 32 29.53 -0.06 4.19
CA THR A 32 30.81 0.10 3.49
C THR A 32 31.08 -1.05 2.52
N GLU A 33 30.71 -2.28 2.87
CA GLU A 33 30.82 -3.45 1.98
C GLU A 33 29.89 -3.32 0.76
N LEU A 34 28.67 -2.80 0.97
CA LEU A 34 27.66 -2.66 -0.07
C LEU A 34 27.83 -1.40 -0.94
N PHE A 35 28.32 -0.31 -0.35
CA PHE A 35 28.27 1.05 -0.92
C PHE A 35 29.64 1.75 -1.00
N GLY A 36 30.68 1.20 -0.36
CA GLY A 36 31.98 1.85 -0.21
C GLY A 36 31.96 3.02 0.79
N ALA A 37 33.12 3.37 1.35
CA ALA A 37 33.23 4.38 2.42
C ALA A 37 32.70 5.77 2.02
N GLU A 38 32.90 6.17 0.75
CA GLU A 38 32.37 7.44 0.23
C GLU A 38 30.84 7.47 0.16
N GLY A 39 30.20 6.34 -0.16
CA GLY A 39 28.74 6.25 -0.24
C GLY A 39 28.07 6.32 1.14
N VAL A 40 28.74 5.84 2.18
CA VAL A 40 28.21 5.85 3.57
C VAL A 40 28.14 7.26 4.15
N GLU A 41 29.12 8.11 3.87
CA GLU A 41 29.15 9.49 4.39
C GLU A 41 28.05 10.37 3.77
N GLU A 42 27.69 10.18 2.50
CA GLU A 42 26.56 10.88 1.87
C GLU A 42 25.20 10.54 2.52
N PHE A 43 25.04 9.31 3.03
CA PHE A 43 23.83 8.92 3.77
C PHE A 43 23.73 9.61 5.13
N LYS A 44 24.85 9.93 5.80
CA LYS A 44 24.84 10.51 7.16
C LYS A 44 24.38 11.97 7.19
N ASP A 45 24.47 12.69 6.06
CA ASP A 45 24.54 14.15 6.09
C ASP A 45 23.29 14.94 5.69
N ASN A 46 22.11 14.35 5.41
CA ASN A 46 20.96 15.23 5.10
C ASN A 46 19.54 14.68 5.27
N ALA A 47 18.94 14.90 6.45
CA ALA A 47 17.51 14.70 6.69
C ALA A 47 16.61 15.73 5.96
N ASN A 48 17.17 16.85 5.47
CA ASN A 48 16.41 17.97 4.90
C ASN A 48 16.41 18.02 3.36
N ASN A 49 17.11 17.12 2.67
CA ASN A 49 17.20 17.12 1.19
C ASN A 49 16.10 16.32 0.46
N LEU A 50 15.02 15.96 1.15
CA LEU A 50 13.97 15.05 0.65
C LEU A 50 13.06 15.66 -0.45
N GLU A 51 13.16 16.96 -0.73
CA GLU A 51 12.18 17.69 -1.56
C GLU A 51 12.38 17.59 -3.09
N LYS A 52 13.47 17.00 -3.57
CA LYS A 52 13.64 16.73 -5.01
C LYS A 52 13.82 15.23 -5.22
N ASN A 53 13.50 14.71 -6.41
CA ASN A 53 13.71 13.32 -6.82
C ASN A 53 15.22 12.92 -6.86
N TRP A 54 16.00 13.31 -5.85
CA TRP A 54 17.46 13.29 -5.83
C TRP A 54 18.04 11.88 -5.78
N ILE A 55 17.30 10.95 -5.17
CA ILE A 55 17.74 9.56 -4.97
C ILE A 55 18.06 8.85 -6.29
N PHE A 56 17.49 9.26 -7.43
CA PHE A 56 17.82 8.69 -8.75
C PHE A 56 18.67 9.59 -9.65
N SER A 57 18.93 10.84 -9.26
CA SER A 57 19.91 11.70 -9.94
C SER A 57 21.34 11.46 -9.45
N GLU A 58 21.49 10.77 -8.33
CA GLU A 58 22.76 10.50 -7.67
C GLU A 58 23.38 9.21 -8.18
N LYS A 59 24.48 9.34 -8.94
CA LYS A 59 25.21 8.19 -9.50
C LYS A 59 25.74 7.26 -8.42
N ALA A 60 26.07 7.78 -7.24
CA ALA A 60 26.51 6.99 -6.10
C ALA A 60 25.40 6.06 -5.60
N PHE A 61 24.19 6.59 -5.36
CA PHE A 61 23.03 5.77 -5.00
C PHE A 61 22.71 4.70 -6.07
N LEU A 62 22.73 5.05 -7.36
CA LEU A 62 22.50 4.06 -8.43
C LEU A 62 23.56 2.95 -8.45
N LYS A 63 24.83 3.26 -8.17
CA LYS A 63 25.89 2.26 -7.99
C LYS A 63 25.62 1.37 -6.78
N SER A 64 25.17 1.97 -5.69
CA SER A 64 24.78 1.30 -4.45
C SER A 64 23.63 0.29 -4.65
N LEU A 65 22.71 0.54 -5.60
CA LEU A 65 21.65 -0.41 -5.95
C LEU A 65 22.15 -1.65 -6.70
N TYR A 66 23.30 -1.56 -7.36
CA TYR A 66 23.73 -2.57 -8.33
C TYR A 66 23.88 -3.99 -7.74
N PRO A 67 24.44 -4.20 -6.53
CA PRO A 67 24.51 -5.52 -5.92
C PRO A 67 23.13 -6.15 -5.70
N PHE A 68 22.15 -5.36 -5.27
CA PHE A 68 20.76 -5.83 -5.04
C PHE A 68 20.09 -6.22 -6.35
N ILE A 69 20.22 -5.38 -7.38
CA ILE A 69 19.69 -5.66 -8.72
C ILE A 69 20.35 -6.93 -9.29
N LYS A 70 21.67 -7.06 -9.16
CA LYS A 70 22.41 -8.24 -9.62
C LYS A 70 21.98 -9.51 -8.89
N HIS A 71 21.76 -9.43 -7.58
CA HIS A 71 21.23 -10.55 -6.79
C HIS A 71 19.82 -10.94 -7.25
N PHE A 72 18.93 -9.97 -7.38
CA PHE A 72 17.56 -10.18 -7.86
C PHE A 72 17.52 -10.84 -9.24
N LEU A 73 18.28 -10.31 -10.21
CA LEU A 73 18.37 -10.89 -11.56
C LEU A 73 18.91 -12.32 -11.56
N LYS A 74 19.76 -12.68 -10.59
CA LYS A 74 20.37 -14.01 -10.51
C LYS A 74 19.48 -15.03 -9.79
N GLN A 75 18.70 -14.61 -8.80
CA GLN A 75 18.03 -15.54 -7.86
C GLN A 75 16.51 -15.38 -7.79
N GLU A 76 15.95 -14.22 -8.13
CA GLU A 76 14.56 -13.87 -7.83
C GLU A 76 13.72 -13.59 -9.07
N VAL A 77 14.35 -13.37 -10.22
CA VAL A 77 13.66 -12.93 -11.44
C VAL A 77 12.63 -13.95 -11.94
N GLU A 78 12.89 -15.24 -11.76
CA GLU A 78 11.97 -16.31 -12.17
C GLU A 78 10.72 -16.30 -11.28
N ASP A 79 10.89 -16.28 -9.95
CA ASP A 79 9.76 -16.17 -9.01
C ASP A 79 8.96 -14.89 -9.26
N PHE A 80 9.64 -13.75 -9.49
CA PHE A 80 9.00 -12.50 -9.85
C PHE A 80 8.14 -12.61 -11.13
N CYS A 81 8.65 -13.29 -12.16
CA CYS A 81 7.89 -13.53 -13.39
C CYS A 81 6.68 -14.44 -13.16
N ASP A 82 6.82 -15.46 -12.32
CA ASP A 82 5.72 -16.37 -11.97
C ASP A 82 4.62 -15.64 -11.17
N TRP A 83 5.00 -14.75 -10.24
CA TRP A 83 4.05 -13.81 -9.61
C TRP A 83 3.34 -12.93 -10.63
N GLY A 84 4.07 -12.43 -11.63
CA GLY A 84 3.50 -11.63 -12.70
C GLY A 84 2.46 -12.39 -13.52
N ARG A 85 2.76 -13.65 -13.86
CA ARG A 85 1.81 -14.52 -14.57
C ARG A 85 0.56 -14.76 -13.73
N LEU A 86 0.72 -15.05 -12.45
CA LEU A 86 -0.39 -15.40 -11.60
C LEU A 86 -1.28 -14.19 -11.27
N VAL A 87 -0.69 -13.01 -11.06
CA VAL A 87 -1.44 -11.75 -10.97
C VAL A 87 -2.20 -11.46 -12.26
N TRP A 88 -1.61 -11.74 -13.41
CA TRP A 88 -2.28 -11.56 -14.70
C TRP A 88 -3.48 -12.49 -14.85
N GLU A 89 -3.31 -13.78 -14.55
CA GLU A 89 -4.36 -14.79 -14.58
C GLU A 89 -5.51 -14.49 -13.62
N GLN A 90 -5.21 -13.92 -12.45
CA GLN A 90 -6.19 -13.60 -11.41
C GLN A 90 -6.60 -12.12 -11.40
N GLY A 91 -6.22 -11.37 -12.43
CA GLY A 91 -6.32 -9.90 -12.45
C GLY A 91 -7.71 -9.39 -12.13
N GLU A 92 -8.74 -9.89 -12.82
CA GLU A 92 -10.13 -9.45 -12.64
C GLU A 92 -10.63 -9.62 -11.20
N LEU A 93 -10.29 -10.74 -10.56
CA LEU A 93 -10.69 -11.02 -9.17
C LEU A 93 -9.98 -10.08 -8.19
N LEU A 94 -8.71 -9.77 -8.43
CA LEU A 94 -7.94 -8.83 -7.62
C LEU A 94 -8.47 -7.39 -7.78
N GLU A 95 -8.92 -7.01 -8.98
CA GLU A 95 -9.55 -5.70 -9.22
C GLU A 95 -10.91 -5.58 -8.54
N ASP A 96 -11.78 -6.59 -8.68
CA ASP A 96 -13.06 -6.65 -7.99
C ASP A 96 -12.88 -6.56 -6.47
N ARG A 97 -11.92 -7.30 -5.93
CA ARG A 97 -11.58 -7.26 -4.51
C ARG A 97 -11.14 -5.86 -4.05
N GLN A 98 -10.29 -5.18 -4.81
CA GLN A 98 -9.85 -3.82 -4.51
C GLN A 98 -11.01 -2.82 -4.55
N SER A 99 -11.92 -2.99 -5.52
CA SER A 99 -13.15 -2.19 -5.63
C SER A 99 -14.05 -2.39 -4.40
N LEU A 100 -14.33 -3.65 -4.04
CA LEU A 100 -15.14 -4.00 -2.87
C LEU A 100 -14.55 -3.47 -1.56
N LYS A 101 -13.22 -3.55 -1.37
CA LYS A 101 -12.53 -2.96 -0.20
C LYS A 101 -12.68 -1.44 -0.15
N ARG A 102 -12.74 -0.76 -1.30
CA ARG A 102 -12.97 0.69 -1.35
C ARG A 102 -14.40 1.02 -0.97
N GLU A 103 -15.37 0.33 -1.56
CA GLU A 103 -16.78 0.47 -1.25
C GLU A 103 -17.04 0.21 0.25
N GLN A 104 -16.43 -0.84 0.82
CA GLN A 104 -16.52 -1.14 2.24
C GLN A 104 -16.07 0.05 3.10
N ARG A 105 -14.91 0.64 2.79
CA ARG A 105 -14.38 1.79 3.54
C ARG A 105 -15.27 3.01 3.44
N GLU A 106 -15.82 3.28 2.25
CA GLU A 106 -16.73 4.41 2.03
C GLU A 106 -18.00 4.25 2.85
N VAL A 107 -18.60 3.06 2.85
CA VAL A 107 -19.81 2.77 3.63
C VAL A 107 -19.53 2.82 5.13
N THR A 108 -18.41 2.27 5.60
CA THR A 108 -17.97 2.38 7.00
C THR A 108 -17.79 3.84 7.41
N PHE A 109 -17.11 4.63 6.59
CA PHE A 109 -16.90 6.06 6.85
C PHE A 109 -18.23 6.83 6.96
N LEU A 110 -19.18 6.56 6.06
CA LEU A 110 -20.52 7.18 6.13
C LEU A 110 -21.25 6.79 7.41
N TYR A 111 -21.20 5.50 7.77
CA TYR A 111 -21.82 4.99 9.00
C TYR A 111 -21.22 5.66 10.25
N GLU A 112 -19.89 5.71 10.35
CA GLU A 112 -19.17 6.33 11.48
C GLU A 112 -19.39 7.84 11.56
N THR A 113 -19.39 8.53 10.41
CA THR A 113 -19.68 9.96 10.33
C THR A 113 -21.08 10.26 10.85
N MET A 114 -22.06 9.44 10.44
CA MET A 114 -23.42 9.60 10.94
C MET A 114 -23.54 9.29 12.43
N ALA A 115 -22.95 8.21 12.91
CA ALA A 115 -22.92 7.90 14.33
C ALA A 115 -22.31 9.03 15.16
N SER A 116 -21.22 9.63 14.66
CA SER A 116 -20.57 10.79 15.28
C SER A 116 -21.49 12.01 15.37
N ILE A 117 -22.16 12.37 14.27
CA ILE A 117 -23.12 13.48 14.23
C ILE A 117 -24.26 13.26 15.23
N PHE A 118 -24.83 12.05 15.28
CA PHE A 118 -25.93 11.73 16.20
C PHE A 118 -25.48 11.64 17.67
N SER A 119 -24.20 11.40 17.92
CA SER A 119 -23.62 11.44 19.27
C SER A 119 -23.20 12.87 19.72
N ASN A 120 -23.28 13.86 18.84
CA ASN A 120 -22.89 15.24 19.14
C ASN A 120 -23.91 15.92 20.07
N GLY A 121 -23.44 16.43 21.21
CA GLY A 121 -24.29 17.10 22.22
C GLY A 121 -25.14 18.25 21.65
N TYR A 122 -24.58 19.08 20.76
CA TYR A 122 -25.34 20.18 20.13
C TYR A 122 -26.46 19.69 19.21
N PHE A 123 -26.24 18.57 18.53
CA PHE A 123 -27.25 17.95 17.67
C PHE A 123 -28.34 17.28 18.50
N LEU A 124 -28.00 16.64 19.61
CA LEU A 124 -28.96 16.09 20.56
C LEU A 124 -29.82 17.20 21.21
N GLU A 125 -29.21 18.34 21.54
CA GLU A 125 -29.93 19.52 22.04
C GLU A 125 -30.86 20.12 20.99
N SER A 126 -30.43 20.24 19.72
CA SER A 126 -31.27 20.76 18.64
C SER A 126 -32.42 19.81 18.28
N ILE A 127 -32.22 18.49 18.37
CA ILE A 127 -33.30 17.50 18.24
C ILE A 127 -34.33 17.66 19.36
N ARG A 128 -33.90 17.88 20.61
CA ARG A 128 -34.83 18.05 21.75
C ARG A 128 -35.73 19.27 21.63
N THR A 129 -35.27 20.31 20.93
CA THR A 129 -36.06 21.52 20.66
C THR A 129 -36.87 21.44 19.37
N SER A 130 -36.74 20.35 18.60
CA SER A 130 -37.50 20.10 17.38
C SER A 130 -38.93 19.62 17.67
N PRO A 131 -39.93 20.00 16.84
CA PRO A 131 -41.31 19.54 16.99
C PRO A 131 -41.50 18.02 16.81
N ASP A 132 -40.62 17.35 16.05
CA ASP A 132 -40.66 15.89 15.84
C ASP A 132 -39.28 15.24 16.00
N PRO A 133 -38.82 15.04 17.24
CA PRO A 133 -37.54 14.36 17.52
C PRO A 133 -37.52 12.90 17.07
N TYR A 134 -38.69 12.24 17.04
CA TYR A 134 -38.82 10.83 16.70
C TYR A 134 -38.52 10.58 15.23
N ALA A 135 -38.85 11.50 14.33
CA ALA A 135 -38.50 11.40 12.92
C ALA A 135 -36.98 11.31 12.69
N TYR A 136 -36.18 12.11 13.40
CA TYR A 136 -34.71 12.09 13.27
C TYR A 136 -34.11 10.77 13.75
N ILE A 137 -34.56 10.28 14.91
CA ILE A 137 -34.11 9.00 15.47
C ILE A 137 -34.49 7.84 14.54
N THR A 138 -35.71 7.87 13.99
CA THR A 138 -36.21 6.85 13.05
C THR A 138 -35.41 6.87 11.75
N ALA A 139 -35.12 8.05 11.20
CA ALA A 139 -34.30 8.20 9.99
C ALA A 139 -32.87 7.68 10.20
N TYR A 140 -32.26 7.98 11.36
CA TYR A 140 -30.95 7.43 11.73
C TYR A 140 -30.95 5.90 11.77
N HIS A 141 -31.91 5.29 12.48
CA HIS A 141 -32.00 3.84 12.54
C HIS A 141 -32.22 3.21 11.16
N GLY A 142 -33.03 3.85 10.31
CA GLY A 142 -33.22 3.45 8.91
C GLY A 142 -31.91 3.47 8.11
N PHE A 143 -31.16 4.57 8.21
CA PHE A 143 -29.87 4.73 7.53
C PHE A 143 -28.81 3.75 8.06
N ALA A 144 -28.67 3.63 9.37
CA ALA A 144 -27.76 2.69 10.03
C ALA A 144 -28.02 1.25 9.57
N ASN A 145 -29.30 0.83 9.55
CA ASN A 145 -29.69 -0.49 9.06
C ASN A 145 -29.37 -0.68 7.57
N LEU A 146 -29.50 0.36 6.74
CA LEU A 146 -29.12 0.30 5.33
C LEU A 146 -27.62 0.11 5.16
N CYS A 147 -26.79 0.91 5.86
CA CYS A 147 -25.34 0.76 5.86
C CYS A 147 -24.91 -0.64 6.29
N LEU A 148 -25.46 -1.17 7.39
CA LEU A 148 -25.16 -2.52 7.87
C LEU A 148 -25.53 -3.61 6.85
N LYS A 149 -26.68 -3.48 6.17
CA LYS A 149 -27.07 -4.41 5.10
C LYS A 149 -26.12 -4.37 3.90
N ILE A 150 -25.67 -3.18 3.51
CA ILE A 150 -24.69 -3.00 2.43
C ILE A 150 -23.35 -3.62 2.83
N LEU A 151 -22.86 -3.35 4.04
CA LEU A 151 -21.62 -3.92 4.56
C LEU A 151 -21.65 -5.45 4.56
N ALA A 152 -22.73 -6.06 5.07
CA ALA A 152 -22.88 -7.51 5.08
C ALA A 152 -22.83 -8.12 3.66
N LYS A 153 -23.41 -7.42 2.67
CA LYS A 153 -23.36 -7.85 1.26
C LYS A 153 -21.94 -7.75 0.70
N ILE A 154 -21.22 -6.68 1.00
CA ILE A 154 -19.82 -6.49 0.57
C ILE A 154 -18.93 -7.56 1.21
N GLU A 155 -19.11 -7.85 2.50
CA GLU A 155 -18.39 -8.91 3.24
C GLU A 155 -18.62 -10.28 2.62
N GLY A 156 -19.87 -10.62 2.28
CA GLY A 156 -20.20 -11.86 1.58
C GLY A 156 -19.49 -11.99 0.24
N LYS A 157 -19.42 -10.91 -0.55
CA LYS A 157 -18.68 -10.88 -1.82
C LYS A 157 -17.17 -11.00 -1.61
N LEU A 158 -16.61 -10.29 -0.63
CA LEU A 158 -15.18 -10.34 -0.30
C LEU A 158 -14.74 -11.74 0.15
N LEU A 159 -15.61 -12.46 0.87
CA LEU A 159 -15.38 -13.85 1.27
C LEU A 159 -15.43 -14.80 0.07
N ALA A 160 -16.45 -14.67 -0.80
CA ALA A 160 -16.54 -15.47 -2.01
C ALA A 160 -15.33 -15.25 -2.94
N ASN A 161 -14.95 -13.99 -3.16
CA ASN A 161 -13.77 -13.61 -3.94
C ASN A 161 -12.48 -14.18 -3.31
N LYS A 162 -12.31 -14.09 -1.98
CA LYS A 162 -11.19 -14.72 -1.26
C LYS A 162 -11.11 -16.22 -1.54
N ASN A 163 -12.23 -16.94 -1.37
CA ASN A 163 -12.26 -18.39 -1.57
C ASN A 163 -11.90 -18.77 -3.02
N GLN A 164 -12.31 -17.96 -4.00
CA GLN A 164 -11.97 -18.17 -5.40
C GLN A 164 -10.48 -17.94 -5.68
N LEU A 165 -9.89 -16.89 -5.12
CA LEU A 165 -8.44 -16.64 -5.18
C LEU A 165 -7.65 -17.78 -4.52
N ASP A 166 -8.05 -18.20 -3.32
CA ASP A 166 -7.40 -19.29 -2.59
C ASP A 166 -7.45 -20.61 -3.39
N PHE A 167 -8.60 -20.89 -4.03
CA PHE A 167 -8.78 -22.06 -4.90
C PHE A 167 -7.89 -22.01 -6.14
N LEU A 168 -7.91 -20.90 -6.89
CA LEU A 168 -7.11 -20.74 -8.11
C LEU A 168 -5.61 -20.75 -7.84
N ASN A 169 -5.21 -20.27 -6.66
CA ASN A 169 -3.85 -20.26 -6.21
C ASN A 169 -3.42 -21.56 -5.50
N GLN A 170 -4.31 -22.56 -5.41
CA GLN A 170 -4.07 -23.87 -4.76
C GLN A 170 -3.49 -23.74 -3.33
N GLY A 171 -3.79 -22.65 -2.63
CA GLY A 171 -3.21 -22.34 -1.31
C GLY A 171 -1.69 -22.13 -1.28
N GLN A 172 -1.01 -22.02 -2.43
CA GLN A 172 0.44 -21.89 -2.50
C GLN A 172 0.93 -20.51 -2.05
N ARG A 173 0.11 -19.47 -2.19
CA ARG A 173 0.47 -18.08 -1.86
C ARG A 173 -0.64 -17.37 -1.07
N SER A 174 -0.29 -16.35 -0.30
CA SER A 174 -1.28 -15.58 0.45
C SER A 174 -1.97 -14.54 -0.44
N VAL A 175 -3.25 -14.27 -0.19
CA VAL A 175 -4.00 -13.19 -0.86
C VAL A 175 -3.34 -11.82 -0.68
N PRO A 176 -2.80 -11.46 0.51
CA PRO A 176 -2.10 -10.19 0.67
C PRO A 176 -0.83 -10.07 -0.20
N MET A 177 -0.08 -11.16 -0.40
CA MET A 177 1.04 -11.15 -1.35
C MET A 177 0.56 -10.95 -2.79
N LEU A 178 -0.55 -11.57 -3.19
CA LEU A 178 -1.16 -11.33 -4.50
C LEU A 178 -1.55 -9.87 -4.71
N GLU A 179 -2.16 -9.26 -3.70
CA GLU A 179 -2.53 -7.84 -3.72
C GLU A 179 -1.28 -6.94 -3.82
N TYR A 180 -0.20 -7.29 -3.12
CA TYR A 180 1.08 -6.57 -3.20
C TYR A 180 1.70 -6.64 -4.60
N TYR A 181 1.81 -7.84 -5.18
CA TYR A 181 2.36 -8.00 -6.53
C TYR A 181 1.47 -7.34 -7.58
N CYS A 182 0.14 -7.44 -7.46
CA CYS A 182 -0.81 -6.72 -8.31
C CYS A 182 -0.55 -5.21 -8.27
N PHE A 183 -0.31 -4.65 -7.08
CA PHE A 183 0.07 -3.26 -6.95
C PHE A 183 1.40 -2.94 -7.67
N ILE A 184 2.45 -3.74 -7.45
CA ILE A 184 3.75 -3.53 -8.10
C ILE A 184 3.63 -3.58 -9.63
N PHE A 185 2.97 -4.59 -10.18
CA PHE A 185 2.79 -4.71 -11.64
C PHE A 185 1.96 -3.56 -12.20
N LYS A 186 0.89 -3.14 -11.52
CA LYS A 186 0.11 -1.97 -11.93
C LYS A 186 0.94 -0.68 -11.93
N GLN A 187 1.89 -0.51 -10.99
CA GLN A 187 2.81 0.63 -11.05
C GLN A 187 3.69 0.50 -12.30
N LEU A 188 4.37 -0.64 -12.48
CA LEU A 188 5.29 -0.88 -13.58
C LEU A 188 4.66 -0.71 -14.97
N GLN A 189 3.39 -1.11 -15.12
CA GLN A 189 2.65 -1.03 -16.38
C GLN A 189 2.16 0.38 -16.75
N ARG A 190 2.31 1.39 -15.87
CA ARG A 190 1.89 2.75 -16.21
C ARG A 190 2.70 3.28 -17.39
N ASP A 191 1.98 3.89 -18.33
CA ASP A 191 2.53 4.47 -19.55
C ASP A 191 3.44 5.68 -19.20
N PRO A 192 4.76 5.60 -19.44
CA PRO A 192 5.69 6.70 -19.14
C PRO A 192 5.29 8.02 -19.79
N THR A 193 4.70 7.95 -20.98
CA THR A 193 4.40 9.13 -21.80
C THR A 193 3.23 9.93 -21.24
N LYS A 194 2.48 9.35 -20.31
CA LYS A 194 1.30 9.94 -19.67
C LYS A 194 1.53 10.33 -18.21
N LEU A 195 2.74 10.17 -17.70
CA LEU A 195 3.10 10.51 -16.32
C LEU A 195 3.93 11.79 -16.31
N SER A 196 3.64 12.70 -15.38
CA SER A 196 4.59 13.75 -15.04
C SER A 196 5.82 13.15 -14.33
N ALA A 197 6.93 13.90 -14.30
CA ALA A 197 8.14 13.50 -13.60
C ALA A 197 7.94 13.30 -12.08
N GLU A 198 6.91 13.91 -11.50
CA GLU A 198 6.54 13.74 -10.08
C GLU A 198 5.65 12.50 -9.85
N GLU A 199 4.95 12.05 -10.90
CA GLU A 199 4.04 10.90 -10.86
C GLU A 199 4.72 9.59 -11.25
N ASP A 200 5.79 9.65 -12.05
CA ASP A 200 6.57 8.48 -12.46
C ASP A 200 7.42 7.93 -11.30
N ASN A 201 6.79 7.07 -10.50
CA ASN A 201 7.40 6.37 -9.37
C ASN A 201 7.73 4.90 -9.69
N ARG A 202 7.73 4.51 -10.96
CA ARG A 202 7.84 3.08 -11.36
C ARG A 202 9.16 2.46 -10.94
N LEU A 203 10.27 3.13 -11.30
CA LEU A 203 11.62 2.70 -10.91
C LEU A 203 11.75 2.61 -9.39
N PHE A 204 11.15 3.56 -8.68
CA PHE A 204 11.18 3.61 -7.23
C PHE A 204 10.50 2.39 -6.59
N PHE A 205 9.26 2.07 -7.00
CA PHE A 205 8.56 0.89 -6.50
C PHE A 205 9.29 -0.42 -6.85
N PHE A 206 9.92 -0.49 -8.01
CA PHE A 206 10.71 -1.65 -8.41
C PHE A 206 11.96 -1.84 -7.54
N VAL A 207 12.72 -0.77 -7.32
CA VAL A 207 13.92 -0.81 -6.48
C VAL A 207 13.56 -1.15 -5.03
N LEU A 208 12.49 -0.55 -4.49
CA LEU A 208 12.00 -0.89 -3.16
C LEU A 208 11.63 -2.38 -3.05
N HIS A 209 10.96 -2.92 -4.06
CA HIS A 209 10.62 -4.34 -4.11
C HIS A 209 11.85 -5.24 -4.04
N ILE A 210 12.87 -4.94 -4.86
CA ILE A 210 14.16 -5.65 -4.85
C ILE A 210 14.80 -5.62 -3.46
N PHE A 211 14.83 -4.46 -2.81
CA PHE A 211 15.34 -4.32 -1.44
C PHE A 211 14.57 -5.16 -0.43
N LEU A 212 13.23 -5.12 -0.47
CA LEU A 212 12.40 -5.86 0.46
C LEU A 212 12.61 -7.37 0.33
N ILE A 213 12.75 -7.89 -0.90
CA ILE A 213 13.10 -9.29 -1.12
C ILE A 213 14.45 -9.60 -0.49
N TYR A 214 15.48 -8.82 -0.79
CA TYR A 214 16.82 -9.04 -0.25
C TYR A 214 16.82 -9.05 1.29
N LEU A 215 16.19 -8.05 1.92
CA LEU A 215 16.10 -7.95 3.38
C LEU A 215 15.32 -9.12 3.98
N SER A 216 14.22 -9.53 3.36
CA SER A 216 13.40 -10.65 3.84
C SER A 216 14.21 -11.95 3.92
N LYS A 217 15.04 -12.24 2.90
CA LYS A 217 15.88 -13.43 2.86
C LYS A 217 17.09 -13.34 3.79
N LYS A 218 17.75 -12.18 3.83
CA LYS A 218 18.97 -12.01 4.63
C LYS A 218 18.69 -12.00 6.13
N TYR A 219 17.61 -11.36 6.56
CA TYR A 219 17.37 -11.09 7.98
C TYR A 219 16.18 -11.85 8.58
N SER A 220 15.47 -12.70 7.81
CA SER A 220 14.26 -13.39 8.28
C SER A 220 13.23 -12.44 8.93
N LEU A 221 13.25 -11.16 8.54
CA LEU A 221 12.47 -10.08 9.17
C LEU A 221 11.00 -10.05 8.70
N PHE A 222 10.64 -10.85 7.70
CA PHE A 222 9.28 -11.01 7.23
C PHE A 222 8.82 -12.44 7.49
N PRO A 223 7.98 -12.70 8.51
CA PRO A 223 7.36 -14.00 8.63
C PRO A 223 6.50 -14.25 7.39
N GLU A 224 6.46 -15.49 6.92
CA GLU A 224 5.67 -15.99 5.79
C GLU A 224 4.14 -15.79 5.92
N ASN A 225 3.70 -14.98 6.88
CA ASN A 225 2.32 -14.69 7.24
C ASN A 225 1.99 -13.20 7.10
N ILE A 226 2.14 -12.67 5.88
CA ILE A 226 1.31 -11.54 5.42
C ILE A 226 0.39 -12.08 4.34
#